data_AF-M2B6U3-F1
#
_entry.id   AF-M2B6U3-F1
#
_cell.length_a   1.000
_cell.length_b   1.000
_cell.length_c   1.000
_cell.angle_alpha   90.00
_cell.angle_beta   90.00
_cell.angle_gamma   90.00
#
_symmetry.space_group_name_H-M   'P 1'
#
loop_
_entity.id
_entity.type
_entity.pdbx_description
1 polymer ?
#
loop_
_entity_poly.entity_id
_entity_poly.type
_entity_poly.pdbx_seq_one_letter_code
_entity_poly.pdbx_strand_id
1 'polypeptide(L)' 'MKKFEERLEKLEKISDDIRSSDIPLEKALSLFEEGIKLAKGLEKDIEKMEGKIEVLLNQPVLPEEEPELDLFTVTETV' A
#
# COMPACT_ATOMS: atom_id res chain seq x y z
N MET A 1 -5.96 3.94 -8.66
CA MET A 1 -6.48 2.56 -8.58
C MET A 1 -6.55 1.88 -9.94
N LYS A 2 -7.19 2.47 -10.97
CA LYS A 2 -7.25 1.85 -12.33
C LYS A 2 -5.91 1.30 -12.87
N LYS A 3 -4.80 2.05 -12.70
CA LYS A 3 -3.45 1.59 -13.12
C LYS A 3 -2.93 0.35 -12.37
N PHE A 4 -3.36 0.13 -11.12
CA PHE A 4 -2.97 -1.05 -10.35
C PHE A 4 -3.78 -2.26 -10.82
N GLU A 5 -5.09 -2.11 -10.92
CA GLU A 5 -6.01 -3.15 -11.41
C GLU A 5 -5.66 -3.60 -12.82
N GLU A 6 -5.38 -2.66 -13.74
CA GLU A 6 -4.93 -2.98 -15.11
C GLU A 6 -3.64 -3.80 -15.14
N ARG A 7 -2.70 -3.50 -14.23
CA ARG A 7 -1.44 -4.23 -14.11
C ARG A 7 -1.63 -5.60 -13.46
N LEU A 8 -2.54 -5.71 -12.51
CA LEU A 8 -2.92 -6.97 -11.88
C LEU A 8 -3.58 -7.90 -12.91
N GLU A 9 -4.55 -7.40 -13.67
CA GLU A 9 -5.22 -8.16 -14.74
C GLU A 9 -4.21 -8.62 -15.80
N LYS A 10 -3.22 -7.78 -16.12
CA LYS A 10 -2.14 -8.17 -17.03
C LYS A 10 -1.27 -9.30 -16.45
N LEU A 11 -0.97 -9.27 -15.15
CA LEU A 11 -0.20 -10.33 -14.49
C LEU A 11 -0.98 -11.65 -14.49
N GLU A 12 -2.30 -11.62 -14.28
CA GLU A 12 -3.17 -12.79 -14.37
C GLU A 12 -3.14 -13.39 -15.79
N LYS A 13 -3.30 -12.57 -16.83
CA LYS A 13 -3.20 -13.02 -18.22
C LYS A 13 -1.85 -13.66 -18.54
N ILE A 14 -0.75 -13.08 -18.06
CA ILE A 14 0.59 -13.66 -18.19
C ILE A 14 0.66 -15.04 -17.53
N SER A 15 0.05 -15.20 -16.34
CA SER A 15 0.01 -16.48 -15.62
C SER A 15 -0.76 -17.55 -16.40
N ASP A 16 -1.89 -17.18 -16.98
CA ASP A 16 -2.72 -18.07 -17.80
C ASP A 16 -1.98 -18.48 -19.09
N ASP A 17 -1.34 -17.52 -19.77
CA ASP A 17 -0.57 -17.76 -20.99
C ASP A 17 0.60 -18.72 -20.75
N ILE A 18 1.31 -18.59 -19.63
CA ILE A 18 2.42 -19.49 -19.25
C ILE A 18 1.91 -20.91 -18.93
N ARG A 19 0.67 -21.06 -18.44
CA ARG A 19 0.07 -22.36 -18.12
C ARG A 19 -0.42 -23.11 -19.36
N SER A 20 -0.52 -22.43 -20.51
CA SER A 20 -0.90 -23.04 -21.78
C SER A 20 0.15 -24.06 -22.25
N SER A 21 -0.32 -25.21 -22.75
CA SER A 21 0.54 -26.33 -23.15
C SER A 21 1.31 -26.10 -24.46
N ASP A 22 0.92 -25.08 -25.23
CA ASP A 22 1.38 -24.84 -26.60
C ASP A 22 2.30 -23.59 -26.70
N ILE A 23 2.84 -23.13 -25.57
CA ILE A 23 3.72 -21.97 -25.55
C ILE A 23 5.18 -22.38 -25.83
N PRO A 24 5.87 -21.76 -26.81
CA PRO A 24 7.30 -21.99 -27.00
C PRO A 24 8.09 -21.53 -25.77
N LEU A 25 9.14 -22.28 -25.41
CA LEU A 25 9.96 -22.02 -24.22
C LEU A 25 10.49 -20.57 -24.16
N GLU A 26 10.95 -20.04 -25.29
CA GLU A 26 11.49 -18.69 -25.37
C GLU A 26 10.43 -17.61 -25.06
N LYS A 27 9.20 -17.85 -25.51
CA LYS A 27 8.06 -16.98 -25.21
C LYS A 27 7.62 -17.11 -23.76
N ALA A 28 7.61 -18.33 -23.21
CA ALA A 28 7.33 -18.56 -21.79
C ALA A 28 8.34 -17.86 -20.88
N LEU A 29 9.63 -17.90 -21.24
CA LEU A 29 10.69 -17.22 -20.49
C LEU A 29 10.50 -15.69 -20.52
N SER A 30 10.20 -15.13 -21.69
CA SER A 30 9.93 -13.70 -21.84
C SER A 30 8.72 -13.24 -21.02
N LEU A 31 7.61 -14.00 -21.07
CA LEU A 31 6.42 -13.74 -20.27
C LEU A 31 6.70 -13.86 -18.76
N PHE A 32 7.51 -14.84 -18.35
CA PHE A 32 7.89 -15.01 -16.96
C PHE A 32 8.70 -13.82 -16.45
N GLU A 33 9.68 -13.34 -17.21
CA GLU A 33 10.45 -12.14 -16.86
C GLU A 33 9.56 -10.89 -16.74
N GLU A 34 8.60 -10.73 -17.65
CA GLU A 34 7.62 -9.66 -17.60
C GLU A 34 6.73 -9.77 -16.35
N GLY A 35 6.24 -10.98 -16.06
CA GLY A 35 5.44 -11.28 -14.87
C GLY A 35 6.16 -10.93 -13.57
N ILE A 36 7.44 -11.31 -13.45
CA ILE A 36 8.27 -10.99 -12.27
C ILE A 36 8.43 -9.46 -12.11
N LYS A 37 8.68 -8.73 -13.19
CA LYS A 37 8.77 -7.26 -13.14
C LYS A 37 7.45 -6.63 -12.73
N LEU A 38 6.33 -7.13 -13.26
CA LEU A 38 4.99 -6.66 -12.92
C LEU A 38 4.67 -6.89 -11.44
N ALA A 39 4.92 -8.10 -10.94
CA ALA A 39 4.69 -8.50 -9.56
C ALA A 39 5.48 -7.62 -8.57
N LYS A 40 6.80 -7.45 -8.79
CA LYS A 40 7.64 -6.57 -7.96
C LYS A 40 7.14 -5.13 -7.93
N GLY A 41 6.60 -4.64 -9.04
CA GLY A 41 6.02 -3.31 -9.08
C GLY A 41 4.72 -3.21 -8.28
N LEU A 42 3.88 -4.26 -8.27
CA LEU A 42 2.60 -4.26 -7.56
C LEU A 42 2.84 -4.32 -6.05
N GLU A 43 3.80 -5.14 -5.61
CA GLU A 43 4.26 -5.22 -4.23
C GLU A 43 4.68 -3.85 -3.69
N LYS A 44 5.51 -3.10 -4.44
CA LYS A 44 5.91 -1.74 -4.07
C LYS A 44 4.76 -0.74 -3.98
N ASP A 45 3.70 -0.93 -4.77
CA ASP A 45 2.53 -0.05 -4.71
C ASP A 45 1.70 -0.34 -3.46
N ILE A 46 1.59 -1.61 -3.07
CA ILE A 46 0.95 -2.04 -1.82
C ILE A 46 1.73 -1.50 -0.62
N GLU A 47 3.05 -1.67 -0.56
CA GLU A 47 3.89 -1.14 0.52
C GLU A 47 3.70 0.38 0.72
N LYS A 48 3.61 1.14 -0.38
CA LYS A 48 3.35 2.59 -0.32
C LYS A 48 1.96 2.91 0.21
N MET A 49 0.96 2.07 -0.08
CA MET A 49 -0.38 2.23 0.44
C MET A 49 -0.42 1.92 1.94
N GLU A 50 0.21 0.83 2.36
CA GLU A 50 0.36 0.46 3.77
C GLU A 50 1.05 1.57 4.57
N GLY A 51 2.18 2.09 4.08
CA GLY A 51 2.88 3.19 4.74
C GLY A 51 2.04 4.46 4.86
N LYS A 52 1.19 4.78 3.87
CA LYS A 52 0.25 5.90 3.98
C LYS A 52 -0.82 5.67 5.04
N ILE A 53 -1.34 4.45 5.12
CA ILE A 53 -2.33 4.06 6.15
C ILE A 53 -1.70 4.16 7.53
N GLU A 54 -0.48 3.65 7.71
CA GLU A 54 0.26 3.72 8.96
C GLU A 54 0.48 5.15 9.44
N VAL A 55 0.89 6.05 8.53
CA VAL A 55 1.04 7.49 8.85
C VAL A 55 -0.29 8.09 9.33
N LEU A 56 -1.41 7.77 8.67
CA LEU A 56 -2.73 8.27 9.05
C LEU A 56 -3.19 7.76 10.41
N LEU A 57 -2.90 6.49 10.74
CA LEU A 57 -3.26 5.88 12.03
C LEU A 57 -2.39 6.38 13.19
N ASN A 58 -1.13 6.69 12.92
CA ASN A 58 -0.16 7.12 13.92
C ASN A 58 -0.06 8.65 14.05
N GLN A 59 -0.95 9.42 13.39
CA GLN A 59 -1.03 10.86 13.68
C GLN A 59 -1.48 11.06 15.13
N PRO A 60 -0.75 11.85 15.94
CA PRO A 60 -1.23 12.20 17.27
C PRO A 60 -2.57 12.90 17.09
N VAL A 61 -3.59 12.37 17.76
CA VAL A 61 -4.84 13.10 17.95
C VAL A 61 -4.44 14.40 18.64
N LEU A 62 -4.54 15.51 17.93
CA LEU A 62 -4.42 16.82 18.54
C LEU A 62 -5.46 16.84 19.66
N PRO A 63 -5.10 17.07 20.93
CA PRO A 63 -6.10 17.20 21.97
C PRO A 63 -7.06 18.31 21.54
N GLU A 64 -8.33 17.96 21.31
CA GLU A 64 -9.38 18.91 20.93
C GLU A 64 -9.79 19.84 22.08
N GLU A 65 -9.15 19.72 23.24
CA GLU A 65 -9.39 20.57 24.38
C GLU A 65 -8.05 21.07 24.92
N GLU A 66 -7.88 22.40 24.94
CA GLU A 66 -6.83 23.03 25.74
C GLU A 66 -6.99 22.55 27.19
N PRO A 67 -5.92 22.12 27.88
CA PRO A 67 -6.04 21.71 29.26
C PRO A 67 -6.61 22.88 30.07
N GLU A 68 -7.78 22.68 30.70
CA GLU A 68 -8.36 23.67 31.62
C GLU A 68 -7.42 23.84 32.82
N LEU A 69 -6.58 24.88 32.77
CA LEU A 69 -5.61 25.22 33.83
C LEU A 69 -6.28 25.91 35.04
N ASP A 70 -7.60 26.10 35.02
CA ASP A 70 -8.37 26.81 36.05
C ASP A 70 -8.48 26.04 37.38
N LEU A 71 -8.09 24.77 37.42
CA LEU A 71 -8.05 23.98 38.66
C LEU A 71 -6.85 24.29 39.56
N PHE A 72 -5.82 24.98 39.05
CA PHE A 72 -4.60 25.30 39.80
C PHE A 72 -4.47 26.79 40.17
N THR A 73 -5.43 27.63 39.79
CA THR A 73 -5.43 29.07 40.10
C THR A 73 -6.32 29.42 41.29
N VAL A 74 -6.77 28.43 42.08
CA VAL A 74 -7.42 28.73 43.37
C VAL A 74 -6.39 29.38 44.28
N THR A 75 -6.53 30.70 44.35
CA THR A 75 -5.85 31.63 45.23
C THR A 75 -5.71 31.04 46.64
N GLU A 76 -4.49 30.67 47.01
CA GLU A 76 -4.05 30.70 48.40
C GLU A 76 -4.04 32.17 48.84
N THR A 77 -5.24 32.67 49.16
CA THR A 77 -5.42 33.82 50.03
C THR A 77 -5.96 33.24 51.32
N VAL A 78 -5.07 32.95 52.27
CA VAL A 78 -5.11 33.32 53.70
C VAL A 78 -3.75 32.97 54.30
#